data_AF-A0A9N9JWN2-F1
#
_entry.id   AF-A0A9N9JWN2-F1
#
_cell.length_a   1.000
_cell.length_b   1.000
_cell.length_c   1.000
_cell.angle_alpha   90.00
_cell.angle_beta   90.00
_cell.angle_gamma   90.00
#
_symmetry.space_group_name_H-M   'P 1'
#
loop_
_entity.id
_entity.type
_entity.pdbx_description
1 polymer ?
#
loop_
_entity_poly.entity_id
_entity_poly.type
_entity_poly.pdbx_seq_one_letter_code
_entity_poly.pdbx_strand_id
1 'polypeptide(L)'
;AVSRGAKTPFLVGDMPFGSYETSAKDALRNAIRFIKEGNMEAIKLEGGTEMEKTIQQITSIGIPVLGHIGLTPQRKSSLGDDAKALQRAGCFAIVMEAIPGPVAAYITKQIQIPTIGIGAGSGTSGQVLVQQDMLGIFDKFVP
;
A
#
# COMPACT_ATOMS: atom_id res chain seq x y z
N ALA A 1 12.57 14.86 -2.59
CA ALA A 1 13.98 14.50 -2.86
C ALA A 1 14.06 13.41 -3.92
N VAL A 2 13.41 12.26 -3.69
CA VAL A 2 13.29 11.15 -4.65
C VAL A 2 12.80 11.62 -6.03
N SER A 3 11.72 12.41 -6.08
CA SER A 3 11.16 12.96 -7.33
C SER A 3 12.11 13.84 -8.15
N ARG A 4 13.18 14.36 -7.55
CA ARG A 4 14.21 15.10 -8.29
C ARG A 4 15.30 14.20 -8.90
N GLY A 5 15.46 12.98 -8.36
CA GLY A 5 16.48 12.03 -8.81
C GLY A 5 15.93 10.93 -9.73
N ALA A 6 14.68 10.52 -9.52
CA ALA A 6 14.01 9.52 -10.34
C ALA A 6 13.55 10.09 -11.69
N LYS A 7 13.83 9.38 -12.80
CA LYS A 7 13.46 9.80 -14.16
C LYS A 7 12.41 8.94 -14.84
N THR A 8 12.31 7.67 -14.43
CA THR A 8 11.48 6.64 -15.08
C THR A 8 10.55 5.89 -14.12
N PRO A 9 10.90 5.61 -12.84
CA PRO A 9 10.02 4.79 -12.01
C PRO A 9 8.76 5.55 -11.60
N PHE A 10 7.68 4.79 -11.43
CA PHE A 10 6.44 5.28 -10.86
C PHE A 10 6.60 5.53 -9.35
N LEU A 11 6.41 6.76 -8.90
CA LEU A 11 6.66 7.21 -7.55
C LEU A 11 5.41 7.15 -6.68
N VAL A 12 5.47 6.30 -5.65
CA VAL A 12 4.43 6.17 -4.64
C VAL A 12 4.91 6.79 -3.33
N GLY A 13 4.18 7.78 -2.82
CA GLY A 13 4.45 8.41 -1.53
C GLY A 13 3.68 7.73 -0.40
N ASP A 14 4.36 7.30 0.65
CA ASP A 14 3.69 6.67 1.80
C ASP A 14 3.07 7.73 2.72
N MET A 15 1.77 7.61 2.98
CA MET A 15 1.10 8.50 3.92
C MET A 15 1.47 8.12 5.36
N PRO A 16 2.06 9.04 6.15
CA PRO A 16 2.49 8.72 7.51
C PRO A 16 1.32 8.37 8.43
N PHE A 17 1.59 7.58 9.47
CA PHE A 17 0.64 7.33 10.54
C PHE A 17 0.09 8.64 11.12
N GLY A 18 -1.21 8.67 11.40
CA GLY A 18 -1.94 9.83 11.93
C GLY A 18 -2.29 10.89 10.89
N SER A 19 -1.95 10.67 9.61
CA SER A 19 -2.22 11.64 8.54
C SER A 19 -3.45 11.30 7.69
N TYR A 20 -4.06 10.12 7.87
CA TYR A 20 -5.20 9.67 7.06
C TYR A 20 -6.29 8.93 7.83
N GLU A 21 -6.01 8.51 9.07
CA GLU A 21 -6.90 7.72 9.92
C GLU A 21 -7.90 8.59 10.68
N THR A 22 -7.56 9.88 10.90
CA THR A 22 -8.37 10.81 11.69
C THR A 22 -9.68 11.19 11.01
N SER A 23 -9.62 11.47 9.70
CA SER A 23 -10.79 11.73 8.87
C SER A 23 -10.44 11.57 7.39
N ALA A 24 -11.43 11.15 6.59
CA ALA A 24 -11.25 11.05 5.14
C ALA A 24 -10.93 12.41 4.48
N LYS A 25 -11.36 13.52 5.10
CA LYS A 25 -11.03 14.88 4.65
C LYS A 25 -9.55 15.20 4.85
N ASP A 26 -8.97 14.77 5.98
CA ASP A 26 -7.56 15.00 6.25
C ASP A 26 -6.68 14.08 5.39
N ALA A 27 -7.11 12.83 5.21
CA ALA A 27 -6.49 11.91 4.24
C ALA A 27 -6.44 12.51 2.83
N LEU A 28 -7.56 13.07 2.36
CA LEU A 28 -7.66 13.71 1.06
C LEU A 28 -6.73 14.92 0.94
N ARG A 29 -6.71 15.80 1.95
CA ARG A 29 -5.80 16.96 1.99
C ARG A 29 -4.36 16.51 1.94
N ASN A 30 -3.99 15.48 2.70
CA ASN A 30 -2.63 14.98 2.75
C ASN A 30 -2.23 14.34 1.41
N ALA A 31 -3.10 13.53 0.81
CA ALA A 31 -2.89 12.96 -0.51
C ALA A 31 -2.63 14.05 -1.57
N ILE A 32 -3.40 15.14 -1.57
CA ILE A 32 -3.18 16.28 -2.48
C ILE A 32 -1.80 16.89 -2.28
N ARG A 33 -1.30 16.99 -1.04
CA ARG A 33 0.05 17.51 -0.77
C ARG A 33 1.15 16.59 -1.30
N PHE A 34 0.99 15.27 -1.17
CA PHE A 34 1.94 14.31 -1.75
C PHE A 34 2.07 14.48 -3.27
N ILE A 35 0.96 14.72 -3.97
CA ILE A 35 0.97 14.97 -5.42
C ILE A 35 1.57 16.35 -5.73
N LYS A 36 1.04 17.43 -5.12
CA LYS A 36 1.40 18.82 -5.47
C LYS A 36 2.77 19.27 -4.95
N GLU A 37 3.09 18.93 -3.70
CA GLU A 37 4.32 19.36 -3.02
C GLU A 37 5.42 18.29 -3.16
N GLY A 38 5.02 17.01 -3.10
CA GLY A 38 5.96 15.88 -3.21
C GLY A 38 6.37 15.53 -4.64
N ASN A 39 5.57 15.92 -5.65
CA ASN A 39 5.65 15.41 -7.02
C ASN A 39 5.61 13.87 -7.05
N MET A 40 4.73 13.27 -6.25
CA MET A 40 4.42 11.84 -6.33
C MET A 40 3.33 11.59 -7.37
N GLU A 41 3.30 10.38 -7.92
CA GLU A 41 2.29 9.95 -8.91
C GLU A 41 1.15 9.18 -8.24
N ALA A 42 1.39 8.61 -7.06
CA ALA A 42 0.40 7.93 -6.24
C ALA A 42 0.71 8.08 -4.75
N ILE A 43 -0.23 7.65 -3.91
CA ILE A 43 0.00 7.49 -2.47
C ILE A 43 -0.14 6.03 -2.04
N LYS A 44 0.52 5.65 -0.93
CA LYS A 44 0.27 4.42 -0.19
C LYS A 44 -0.44 4.77 1.11
N LEU A 45 -1.39 3.94 1.52
CA LEU A 45 -1.98 3.98 2.86
C LEU A 45 -2.27 2.57 3.36
N GLU A 46 -2.35 2.42 4.68
CA GLU A 46 -2.54 1.12 5.33
C GLU A 46 -3.95 1.03 5.91
N GLY A 47 -4.58 -0.12 5.74
CA GLY A 47 -5.99 -0.24 6.14
C GLY A 47 -6.69 -1.30 5.32
N GLY A 48 -7.70 -1.91 5.92
CA GLY A 48 -8.55 -2.90 5.30
C GLY A 48 -9.89 -2.29 4.90
N THR A 49 -10.94 -3.05 5.16
CA THR A 49 -12.34 -2.66 4.92
C THR A 49 -12.70 -1.32 5.56
N GLU A 50 -12.12 -0.98 6.72
CA GLU A 50 -12.35 0.29 7.41
C GLU A 50 -11.92 1.52 6.61
N MET A 51 -11.01 1.37 5.63
CA MET A 51 -10.49 2.46 4.82
C MET A 51 -11.16 2.58 3.44
N GLU A 52 -12.12 1.70 3.11
CA GLU A 52 -12.82 1.66 1.82
C GLU A 52 -13.40 3.03 1.44
N LYS A 53 -14.09 3.69 2.37
CA LYS A 53 -14.67 5.03 2.13
C LYS A 53 -13.63 6.11 1.89
N THR A 54 -12.53 6.11 2.64
CA THR A 54 -11.46 7.11 2.51
C THR A 54 -10.75 6.96 1.17
N ILE A 55 -10.41 5.72 0.80
CA ILE A 55 -9.77 5.42 -0.48
C ILE A 55 -10.69 5.82 -1.62
N GLN A 56 -11.98 5.49 -1.56
CA GLN A 56 -12.94 5.86 -2.59
C GLN A 56 -13.01 7.38 -2.81
N GLN A 57 -12.90 8.19 -1.74
CA GLN A 57 -12.87 9.64 -1.88
C GLN A 57 -11.59 10.13 -2.56
N ILE A 58 -10.43 9.56 -2.23
CA ILE A 58 -9.14 9.92 -2.83
C ILE A 58 -9.10 9.52 -4.32
N THR A 59 -9.54 8.30 -4.64
CA THR A 59 -9.56 7.79 -6.02
C THR A 59 -10.59 8.52 -6.87
N SER A 60 -11.72 8.96 -6.29
CA SER A 60 -12.75 9.73 -7.03
C SER A 60 -12.28 11.07 -7.59
N ILE A 61 -11.21 11.64 -7.04
CA ILE A 61 -10.60 12.88 -7.57
C ILE A 61 -9.37 12.61 -8.46
N GLY A 62 -9.10 11.34 -8.78
CA GLY A 62 -8.05 10.93 -9.71
C GLY A 62 -6.68 10.70 -9.08
N ILE A 63 -6.56 10.64 -7.74
CA ILE A 63 -5.29 10.28 -7.09
C ILE A 63 -5.19 8.74 -6.99
N PRO A 64 -4.19 8.10 -7.62
CA PRO A 64 -4.01 6.65 -7.51
C PRO A 64 -3.58 6.25 -6.09
N VAL A 65 -4.17 5.15 -5.60
CA VAL A 65 -3.90 4.61 -4.26
C VAL A 65 -3.32 3.20 -4.35
N LEU A 66 -2.16 3.01 -3.74
CA LEU A 66 -1.59 1.71 -3.40
C LEU A 66 -2.10 1.32 -2.01
N GLY A 67 -2.94 0.29 -1.93
CA GLY A 67 -3.40 -0.22 -0.63
C GLY A 67 -2.30 -1.00 0.08
N HIS A 68 -2.37 -1.12 1.41
CA HIS A 68 -1.48 -1.96 2.18
C HIS A 68 -2.26 -2.75 3.25
N ILE A 69 -2.19 -4.09 3.17
CA ILE A 69 -2.71 -5.03 4.16
C ILE A 69 -1.58 -5.98 4.61
N GLY A 70 -1.69 -6.51 5.83
CA GLY A 70 -0.61 -7.34 6.36
C GLY A 70 -0.78 -7.63 7.85
N LEU A 71 0.34 -7.68 8.56
CA LEU A 71 0.44 -8.02 9.98
C LEU A 71 -0.26 -6.98 10.87
N THR A 72 -1.58 -7.05 10.93
CA THR A 72 -2.39 -6.34 11.92
C THR A 72 -2.96 -7.38 12.89
N PRO A 73 -2.32 -7.58 14.07
CA PRO A 73 -2.65 -8.67 14.99
C PRO A 73 -4.08 -8.66 15.57
N GLN A 74 -4.88 -7.62 15.27
CA GLN A 74 -6.10 -7.27 15.99
C GLN A 74 -7.35 -7.10 15.09
N ARG A 75 -7.27 -7.35 13.77
CA ARG A 75 -8.41 -7.10 12.87
C ARG A 75 -9.40 -8.28 12.83
N LYS A 76 -10.69 -7.93 12.84
CA LYS A 76 -11.83 -8.88 12.79
C LYS A 76 -12.16 -9.34 11.37
N SER A 77 -11.71 -8.63 10.33
CA SER A 77 -11.95 -8.96 8.92
C SER A 77 -10.93 -9.96 8.41
N SER A 78 -11.33 -10.79 7.44
CA SER A 78 -10.38 -11.68 6.75
C SER A 78 -9.53 -10.86 5.77
N LEU A 79 -8.24 -11.21 5.62
CA LEU A 79 -7.34 -10.54 4.67
C LEU A 79 -7.89 -10.53 3.23
N GLY A 80 -8.67 -11.55 2.85
CA GLY A 80 -9.33 -11.62 1.56
C GLY A 80 -10.46 -10.60 1.39
N ASP A 81 -11.21 -10.31 2.46
CA ASP A 81 -12.26 -9.29 2.44
C ASP A 81 -11.67 -7.89 2.36
N ASP A 82 -10.59 -7.65 3.11
CA ASP A 82 -9.83 -6.40 3.03
C ASP A 82 -9.29 -6.18 1.61
N ALA A 83 -8.65 -7.18 1.01
CA ALA A 83 -8.14 -7.08 -0.36
C ALA A 83 -9.24 -6.74 -1.38
N LYS A 84 -10.42 -7.37 -1.26
CA LYS A 84 -11.58 -7.07 -2.11
C LYS A 84 -12.15 -5.68 -1.85
N ALA A 85 -12.18 -5.22 -0.59
CA ALA A 85 -12.64 -3.89 -0.23
C ALA A 85 -11.75 -2.80 -0.82
N LEU A 86 -10.42 -2.96 -0.70
CA LEU A 86 -9.47 -2.03 -1.30
C LEU A 86 -9.57 -1.99 -2.83
N GLN A 87 -9.77 -3.14 -3.48
CA GLN A 87 -10.04 -3.17 -4.92
C GLN A 87 -11.31 -2.40 -5.28
N ARG A 88 -12.43 -2.64 -4.57
CA ARG A 88 -13.69 -1.92 -4.82
C ARG A 88 -13.56 -0.41 -4.60
N ALA A 89 -12.74 -0.01 -3.63
CA ALA A 89 -12.46 1.40 -3.34
C ALA A 89 -11.65 2.09 -4.44
N GLY A 90 -11.03 1.33 -5.35
CA GLY A 90 -10.28 1.85 -6.49
C GLY A 90 -8.77 1.87 -6.29
N CYS A 91 -8.22 1.08 -5.35
CA CYS A 91 -6.77 0.86 -5.31
C CYS A 91 -6.29 0.29 -6.64
N PHE A 92 -5.15 0.76 -7.14
CA PHE A 92 -4.57 0.23 -8.39
C PHE A 92 -3.73 -1.03 -8.17
N ALA A 93 -3.25 -1.23 -6.94
CA ALA A 93 -2.52 -2.42 -6.49
C ALA A 93 -2.60 -2.51 -4.96
N ILE A 94 -2.14 -3.63 -4.39
CA ILE A 94 -2.12 -3.85 -2.93
C ILE A 94 -0.78 -4.45 -2.50
N VAL A 95 -0.13 -3.83 -1.52
CA VAL A 95 0.99 -4.42 -0.78
C VAL A 95 0.45 -5.44 0.22
N MET A 96 1.08 -6.61 0.26
CA MET A 96 0.83 -7.70 1.20
C MET A 96 2.09 -7.96 2.01
N GLU A 97 2.07 -7.60 3.29
CA GLU A 97 3.23 -7.71 4.20
C GLU A 97 3.06 -8.82 5.24
N ALA A 98 4.09 -9.66 5.36
CA ALA A 98 4.19 -10.72 6.36
C ALA A 98 2.95 -11.64 6.43
N ILE A 99 2.42 -11.98 5.24
CA ILE A 99 1.30 -12.91 5.05
C ILE A 99 1.86 -14.28 4.64
N PRO A 100 1.38 -15.41 5.18
CA PRO A 100 1.83 -16.73 4.73
C PRO A 100 1.72 -16.89 3.21
N GLY A 101 2.79 -17.35 2.56
CA GLY A 101 2.89 -17.42 1.09
C GLY A 101 1.68 -18.06 0.38
N PRO A 102 1.16 -19.21 0.85
CA PRO A 102 -0.06 -19.81 0.27
C PRO A 102 -1.31 -18.91 0.38
N VAL A 103 -1.44 -18.13 1.45
CA VAL A 103 -2.55 -17.18 1.65
C VAL A 103 -2.42 -16.01 0.69
N ALA A 104 -1.24 -15.43 0.57
CA ALA A 104 -0.95 -14.36 -0.39
C ALA A 104 -1.19 -14.81 -1.84
N ALA A 105 -0.73 -16.01 -2.21
CA ALA A 105 -0.97 -16.60 -3.52
C ALA A 105 -2.46 -16.83 -3.80
N TYR A 106 -3.21 -17.26 -2.78
CA TYR A 106 -4.66 -17.39 -2.88
C TYR A 106 -5.34 -16.04 -3.11
N ILE A 107 -5.05 -15.03 -2.29
CA ILE A 107 -5.63 -13.68 -2.40
C ILE A 107 -5.32 -13.07 -3.78
N THR A 108 -4.08 -13.20 -4.26
CA THR A 108 -3.65 -12.70 -5.58
C THR A 108 -4.51 -13.25 -6.73
N LYS A 109 -5.00 -14.50 -6.62
CA LYS A 109 -5.90 -15.10 -7.62
C LYS A 109 -7.35 -14.65 -7.52
N GLN A 110 -7.74 -14.01 -6.41
CA GLN A 110 -9.13 -13.62 -6.12
C GLN A 110 -9.42 -12.15 -6.48
N ILE A 111 -8.40 -11.35 -6.76
CA ILE A 111 -8.51 -9.95 -7.13
C ILE A 111 -7.92 -9.71 -8.53
N GLN A 112 -8.37 -8.66 -9.20
CA GLN A 112 -7.97 -8.26 -10.55
C GLN A 112 -6.77 -7.31 -10.55
N ILE A 113 -6.56 -6.58 -9.46
CA ILE A 113 -5.44 -5.64 -9.33
C ILE A 113 -4.16 -6.35 -8.86
N PRO A 114 -2.97 -5.90 -9.29
CA PRO A 114 -1.70 -6.51 -8.88
C PRO A 114 -1.49 -6.51 -7.37
N THR A 115 -0.85 -7.56 -6.87
CA THR A 115 -0.35 -7.62 -5.49
C THR A 115 1.17 -7.50 -5.44
N ILE A 116 1.69 -6.79 -4.44
CA ILE A 116 3.12 -6.60 -4.22
C ILE A 116 3.48 -7.22 -2.86
N GLY A 117 4.32 -8.25 -2.86
CA GLY A 117 4.67 -8.99 -1.65
C GLY A 117 5.93 -8.46 -0.96
N ILE A 118 5.92 -8.45 0.38
CA ILE A 118 7.11 -8.37 1.22
C ILE A 118 6.94 -9.36 2.38
N GLY A 119 7.80 -10.38 2.45
CA GLY A 119 7.57 -11.52 3.35
C GLY A 119 6.25 -12.27 3.06
N ALA A 120 5.75 -12.19 1.83
CA ALA A 120 4.46 -12.77 1.41
C ALA A 120 4.58 -13.91 0.37
N GLY A 121 5.79 -14.46 0.21
CA GLY A 121 6.08 -15.51 -0.77
C GLY A 121 6.06 -15.02 -2.22
N SER A 122 6.43 -15.90 -3.15
CA SER A 122 6.56 -15.60 -4.59
C SER A 122 5.24 -15.67 -5.37
N GLY A 123 4.11 -15.89 -4.69
CA GLY A 123 2.79 -16.03 -5.32
C GLY A 123 2.07 -14.71 -5.60
N THR A 124 2.67 -13.57 -5.26
CA THR A 124 2.17 -12.22 -5.58
C THR A 124 2.57 -11.77 -6.98
N SER A 125 1.94 -10.72 -7.51
CA SER A 125 2.25 -10.20 -8.86
C SER A 125 3.61 -9.52 -8.97
N GLY A 126 4.12 -8.97 -7.88
CA GLY A 126 5.43 -8.35 -7.76
C GLY A 126 5.96 -8.42 -6.34
N GLN A 127 7.13 -7.85 -6.10
CA GLN A 127 7.82 -7.86 -4.81
C GLN A 127 8.32 -6.46 -4.45
N VAL A 128 8.44 -6.18 -3.16
CA VAL A 128 9.10 -4.98 -2.62
C VAL A 128 10.02 -5.36 -1.47
N LEU A 129 11.16 -4.67 -1.38
CA LEU A 129 12.08 -4.75 -0.26
C LEU A 129 12.51 -3.33 0.14
N VAL A 130 12.87 -3.16 1.41
CA VAL A 130 13.55 -1.95 1.86
C VAL A 130 14.98 -1.97 1.30
N GLN A 131 15.42 -0.85 0.71
CA GLN A 131 16.72 -0.78 0.05
C GLN A 131 17.88 -1.08 1.02
N GLN A 132 17.81 -0.60 2.25
CA GLN A 132 18.84 -0.83 3.27
C GLN A 132 18.93 -2.32 3.61
N ASP A 133 17.78 -2.97 3.76
CA ASP A 133 17.71 -4.38 4.09
C ASP A 133 18.31 -5.25 2.97
N MET A 134 17.90 -4.97 1.73
CA MET A 134 18.42 -5.64 0.54
C MET A 134 19.94 -5.48 0.38
N LEU A 135 20.49 -4.33 0.77
CA LEU A 135 21.93 -4.05 0.70
C LEU A 135 22.71 -4.55 1.93
N GLY A 136 22.03 -5.13 2.92
CA GLY A 136 22.66 -5.63 4.14
C GLY A 136 23.21 -4.52 5.04
N ILE A 137 22.62 -3.32 5.00
CA ILE A 137 23.02 -2.18 5.83
C ILE A 137 22.39 -2.35 7.22
N PHE A 138 22.90 -3.31 7.98
CA PHE A 138 22.47 -3.62 9.33
C PHE A 138 23.65 -3.66 10.29
N ASP A 139 23.45 -3.17 11.51
CA ASP A 139 24.48 -3.30 12.55
C ASP A 139 24.48 -4.71 13.19
N LYS A 140 23.32 -5.38 13.30
CA LYS A 140 23.17 -6.59 14.15
C LYS A 140 22.15 -7.66 13.72
N PHE A 141 21.25 -7.44 12.76
CA PHE A 141 20.19 -8.41 12.39
C PHE A 141 19.85 -8.36 10.90
N VAL A 142 19.57 -9.52 10.29
CA VAL A 142 19.07 -9.66 8.90
C VAL A 142 17.63 -10.22 8.97
N PRO A 143 16.60 -9.42 8.67
CA PRO A 143 15.19 -9.81 8.66
C PRO A 143 14.79 -10.79 7.54
#